data_AF-K2GKG5-F1
#
_entry.id   AF-K2GKG5-F1
#
_cell.length_a   1.000
_cell.length_b   1.000
_cell.length_c   1.000
_cell.angle_alpha   90.00
_cell.angle_beta   90.00
_cell.angle_gamma   90.00
#
_symmetry.space_group_name_H-M   'P 1'
#
loop_
_entity.id
_entity.type
_entity.pdbx_description
1 polymer ?
#
loop_
_entity_poly.entity_id
_entity_poly.type
_entity_poly.pdbx_seq_one_letter_code
_entity_poly.pdbx_strand_id
1 'polypeptide(L)'
;MKIMTQVWMDARHRVGIMEREDGHLGRTYHPIEVTDREKGEFSVIGNKWFTTYNGAREFFRHETNHYTVQGRMKKVDVTLKLETFVLTE
;
A
#
# COMPACT_ATOMS: atom_id res chain seq x y z
N MET A 1 13.62 0.81 11.87
CA MET A 1 13.64 0.40 10.46
C MET A 1 12.28 -0.20 10.15
N LYS A 2 11.40 0.47 9.38
CA LYS A 2 10.06 -0.07 9.10
C LYS A 2 10.17 -1.07 7.96
N ILE A 3 10.19 -2.36 8.31
CA ILE A 3 10.29 -3.44 7.33
C ILE A 3 8.90 -3.61 6.71
N MET A 4 8.78 -3.30 5.42
CA MET A 4 7.61 -3.68 4.66
C MET A 4 7.65 -5.19 4.49
N THR A 5 6.56 -5.86 4.83
CA THR A 5 6.55 -7.32 4.90
C THR A 5 5.85 -7.92 3.69
N GLN A 6 4.75 -7.33 3.21
CA GLN A 6 3.91 -7.93 2.17
C GLN A 6 3.12 -6.85 1.38
N VAL A 7 2.80 -7.14 0.11
CA VAL A 7 1.93 -6.29 -0.71
C VAL A 7 0.87 -7.14 -1.40
N TRP A 8 -0.35 -6.61 -1.49
CA TRP A 8 -1.47 -7.16 -2.26
C TRP A 8 -1.91 -6.17 -3.32
N MET A 9 -2.03 -6.60 -4.56
CA MET A 9 -2.44 -5.74 -5.68
C MET A 9 -3.77 -6.20 -6.28
N ASP A 10 -4.54 -5.27 -6.83
CA ASP A 10 -5.72 -5.58 -7.64
C ASP A 10 -5.35 -6.26 -8.97
N ALA A 11 -6.35 -6.78 -9.71
CA ALA A 11 -6.09 -7.54 -10.93
C ALA A 11 -5.43 -6.72 -12.06
N ARG A 12 -5.46 -5.38 -11.96
CA ARG A 12 -4.84 -4.46 -12.93
C ARG A 12 -3.52 -3.87 -12.46
N HIS A 13 -3.06 -4.24 -11.26
CA HIS A 13 -1.89 -3.65 -10.60
C HIS A 13 -1.95 -2.10 -10.56
N ARG A 14 -3.12 -1.52 -10.29
CA ARG A 14 -3.29 -0.06 -10.13
C ARG A 14 -3.32 0.38 -8.68
N VAL A 15 -3.97 -0.42 -7.83
CA VAL A 15 -4.13 -0.13 -6.41
C VAL A 15 -3.87 -1.39 -5.59
N GLY A 16 -3.51 -1.20 -4.34
CA GLY A 16 -3.13 -2.30 -3.47
C GLY A 16 -3.15 -1.96 -2.00
N ILE A 17 -2.73 -2.93 -1.19
CA ILE A 17 -2.51 -2.76 0.24
C ILE A 17 -1.09 -3.21 0.53
N MET A 18 -0.36 -2.41 1.28
CA MET A 18 0.98 -2.70 1.75
C MET A 18 0.95 -2.93 3.26
N GLU A 19 1.49 -4.06 3.71
CA GLU A 19 1.74 -4.32 5.12
C GLU A 19 3.11 -3.79 5.53
N ARG A 20 3.15 -3.07 6.65
CA ARG A 20 4.36 -2.56 7.28
C ARG A 20 4.36 -2.93 8.75
N GLU A 21 5.53 -3.34 9.23
CA GLU A 21 5.76 -3.49 10.66
C GLU A 21 6.11 -2.12 11.27
N ASP A 22 5.30 -1.70 12.23
CA ASP A 22 5.48 -0.51 13.04
C ASP A 22 5.81 -0.94 14.48
N GLY A 23 6.91 -0.43 15.04
CA GLY A 23 7.42 -0.89 16.32
C GLY A 23 6.49 -0.63 17.51
N HIS A 24 5.54 0.31 17.40
CA HIS A 24 4.59 0.62 18.48
C HIS A 24 3.20 0.03 18.20
N LEU A 25 2.78 0.04 16.94
CA LEU A 25 1.43 -0.40 16.54
C LEU A 25 1.36 -1.85 16.05
N GLY A 26 2.51 -2.53 15.90
CA GLY A 26 2.59 -3.84 15.27
C GLY A 26 2.38 -3.75 13.75
N ARG A 27 1.57 -4.65 13.18
CA ARG A 27 1.32 -4.65 11.74
C ARG A 27 0.31 -3.58 11.35
N THR A 28 0.69 -2.75 10.38
CA THR A 28 -0.17 -1.71 9.81
C THR A 28 -0.35 -1.96 8.31
N TYR A 29 -1.53 -1.61 7.80
CA TYR A 29 -1.94 -1.85 6.43
C TYR A 29 -2.25 -0.52 5.74
N HIS A 30 -1.55 -0.24 4.66
CA HIS A 30 -1.53 1.05 3.98
C HIS A 30 -2.12 0.87 2.58
N PRO A 31 -3.24 1.53 2.25
CA PRO A 31 -3.71 1.61 0.87
C PRO A 31 -2.65 2.29 -0.01
N ILE A 32 -2.36 1.71 -1.16
CA ILE A 32 -1.38 2.24 -2.11
C ILE A 32 -1.98 2.38 -3.50
N GLU A 33 -1.43 3.31 -4.27
CA GLU A 33 -1.65 3.46 -5.70
C GLU A 33 -0.31 3.35 -6.44
N VAL A 34 -0.32 2.74 -7.62
CA VAL A 34 0.86 2.71 -8.49
C VAL A 34 0.94 4.04 -9.22
N THR A 35 2.05 4.76 -9.00
CA THR A 35 2.31 6.07 -9.59
C THR A 35 3.05 5.95 -10.91
N ASP A 36 3.92 4.94 -11.05
CA ASP A 36 4.61 4.61 -12.29
C ASP A 36 4.69 3.08 -12.44
N ARG A 37 3.96 2.54 -13.42
CA ARG A 37 3.89 1.09 -13.64
C ARG A 37 5.15 0.53 -14.27
N GLU A 38 5.85 1.31 -15.10
CA GLU A 38 7.07 0.85 -15.78
C GLU A 38 8.23 0.79 -14.80
N LYS A 39 8.29 1.74 -13.87
CA LYS A 39 9.30 1.77 -12.81
C LYS A 39 8.92 0.95 -11.57
N GLY A 40 7.65 0.55 -11.45
CA GLY A 40 7.13 -0.17 -10.28
C GLY A 40 7.02 0.71 -9.04
N GLU A 41 6.82 2.01 -9.22
CA GLU A 41 6.69 2.97 -8.13
C GLU A 41 5.24 3.04 -7.63
N PHE A 42 5.09 3.20 -6.32
CA PHE A 42 3.79 3.36 -5.68
C PHE A 42 3.87 4.33 -4.52
N SER A 43 2.73 4.96 -4.20
CA SER A 43 2.57 5.90 -3.10
C SER A 43 1.52 5.39 -2.11
N VAL A 44 1.60 5.85 -0.85
CA VAL A 44 0.55 5.61 0.14
C VAL A 44 -0.55 6.65 -0.06
N ILE A 45 -1.79 6.18 -0.22
CA ILE A 45 -2.94 7.04 -0.49
C ILE A 45 -3.27 7.87 0.75
N GLY A 46 -3.05 9.18 0.66
CA GLY A 46 -3.41 10.14 1.71
C GLY A 46 -2.78 9.86 3.07
N ASN A 47 -1.62 9.18 3.11
CA ASN A 47 -0.94 8.74 4.34
C ASN A 47 -1.86 7.91 5.28
N LYS A 48 -2.87 7.24 4.73
CA LYS A 48 -3.83 6.44 5.51
C LYS A 48 -3.24 5.08 5.87
N TRP A 49 -3.59 4.61 7.06
CA TRP A 49 -3.21 3.29 7.54
C TRP A 49 -4.33 2.70 8.39
N PHE A 50 -4.31 1.37 8.52
CA PHE A 50 -5.27 0.59 9.27
C PHE A 50 -4.55 -0.47 10.10
N THR A 51 -5.17 -0.90 11.19
CA THR A 51 -4.67 -2.01 12.02
C THR A 51 -5.01 -3.39 11.44
N THR A 52 -5.89 -3.44 10.43
CA THR A 52 -6.29 -4.71 9.79
C THR A 52 -6.32 -4.58 8.26
N TYR A 53 -6.01 -5.70 7.58
CA TYR A 53 -6.13 -5.81 6.13
C TYR A 53 -7.57 -5.50 5.65
N ASN A 54 -8.57 -6.01 6.37
CA ASN A 54 -9.97 -5.78 6.03
C ASN A 54 -10.35 -4.29 6.12
N GLY A 55 -9.89 -3.57 7.15
CA GLY A 55 -10.10 -2.12 7.25
C GLY A 55 -9.50 -1.37 6.05
N ALA A 56 -8.28 -1.72 5.66
CA ALA A 56 -7.65 -1.16 4.46
C ALA A 56 -8.36 -1.56 3.16
N ARG A 57 -9.06 -2.71 3.13
CA ARG A 57 -9.85 -3.16 1.98
C ARG A 57 -11.18 -2.41 1.87
N GLU A 58 -11.84 -2.15 2.99
CA GLU A 58 -13.08 -1.35 3.04
C GLU A 58 -12.86 0.09 2.58
N PHE A 59 -11.66 0.64 2.76
CA PHE A 59 -11.30 1.94 2.18
C PHE A 59 -11.66 2.03 0.69
N PHE A 60 -11.31 1.02 -0.10
CA PHE A 60 -11.57 0.99 -1.55
C PHE A 60 -13.03 0.73 -1.93
N ARG A 61 -13.87 0.37 -0.95
CA ARG A 61 -15.31 0.11 -1.15
C ARG A 61 -16.16 1.32 -0.81
N HIS A 62 -15.58 2.33 -0.18
CA HIS A 62 -16.30 3.54 0.19
C HIS A 62 -16.77 4.28 -1.06
N GLU A 63 -18.05 4.66 -1.10
CA GLU A 63 -18.72 5.17 -2.31
C GLU A 63 -18.11 6.48 -2.85
N THR A 64 -17.49 7.26 -1.97
CA THR A 64 -16.82 8.52 -2.33
C THR A 64 -15.38 8.33 -2.80
N ASN A 65 -14.90 7.10 -2.86
CA ASN A 65 -13.49 6.83 -3.15
C ASN A 65 -13.24 6.67 -4.66
N HIS A 66 -12.34 7.47 -5.21
CA HIS A 66 -11.89 7.36 -6.60
C HIS A 66 -11.01 6.13 -6.84
N TYR A 67 -10.52 5.49 -5.78
CA TYR A 67 -9.70 4.29 -5.84
C TYR A 67 -10.58 3.03 -5.83
N THR A 68 -10.89 2.50 -7.01
CA THR A 68 -11.69 1.27 -7.14
C THR A 68 -10.82 0.05 -7.44
N VAL A 69 -10.89 -0.95 -6.57
CA VAL A 69 -10.24 -2.25 -6.76
C VAL A 69 -10.90 -3.02 -7.90
N GLN A 70 -10.09 -3.50 -8.84
CA GLN A 70 -10.55 -4.38 -9.91
C GLN A 70 -10.30 -5.84 -9.54
N GLY A 71 -11.36 -6.62 -9.39
CA GLY A 71 -11.28 -8.05 -9.07
C GLY A 71 -10.79 -8.35 -7.65
N ARG A 72 -10.20 -9.54 -7.47
CA ARG A 72 -9.67 -9.98 -6.17
C ARG A 72 -8.22 -9.51 -6.03
N MET A 73 -7.88 -8.95 -4.87
CA MET A 73 -6.49 -8.62 -4.58
C MET A 73 -5.70 -9.90 -4.32
N LYS A 74 -4.47 -9.95 -4.83
CA LYS A 74 -3.56 -11.08 -4.66
C LYS A 74 -2.24 -10.58 -4.10
N LYS A 75 -1.60 -11.42 -3.27
CA LYS A 75 -0.22 -11.15 -2.85
C LYS A 75 0.67 -11.09 -4.08
N VAL A 76 1.60 -10.14 -4.08
CA VAL A 76 2.59 -10.00 -5.13
C VAL A 76 3.97 -9.93 -4.50
N ASP A 77 4.94 -10.52 -5.19
CA ASP A 77 6.35 -10.34 -4.84
C ASP A 77 6.78 -8.95 -5.26
N VAL A 78 7.41 -8.23 -4.34
CA VAL A 78 7.87 -6.86 -4.57
C VAL A 78 9.33 -6.75 -4.15
N THR A 79 10.14 -6.15 -5.03
CA THR A 79 11.50 -5.77 -4.71
C THR A 79 11.50 -4.28 -4.40
N LEU A 80 11.73 -3.91 -3.14
CA LEU A 80 11.86 -2.51 -2.76
C LEU A 80 13.24 -1.98 -3.11
N LYS A 81 13.27 -0.94 -3.95
CA LYS A 81 14.43 -0.04 -4.04
C LYS A 81 14.17 1.12 -3.09
N LEU A 82 14.86 1.13 -1.95
CA LEU A 82 14.88 2.29 -1.05
C LEU A 82 15.78 3.35 -1.68
N GLU A 83 15.24 4.15 -2.59
CA GLU A 83 15.95 5.34 -3.09
C GLU A 83 15.64 6.51 -2.15
N THR A 84 16.52 6.61 -1.14
CA THR A 84 16.89 7.82 -0.41
C THR A 84 15.87 8.45 0.55
N PHE A 85 16.21 8.46 1.84
CA PHE A 85 15.64 9.38 2.83
C PHE A 85 16.55 10.60 2.92
N VAL A 86 16.10 11.78 2.50
CA VAL A 86 16.78 13.04 2.80
C VAL A 86 16.03 13.71 3.94
N LEU A 87 16.66 13.75 5.12
CA LEU A 87 16.31 14.70 6.17
C LEU A 87 16.73 16.08 5.68
N THR A 88 15.78 17.01 5.60
CA THR A 88 16.08 18.45 5.47
C THR A 88 15.73 19.11 6.80
N GLU A 89 16.62 20.00 7.25
CA GLU A 89 16.53 20.74 8.52
C GLU A 89 15.32 21.68 8.57
#